data_AF-A0AAJ3P5V6-F1
#
_entry.id   AF-A0AAJ3P5V6-F1
#
_cell.length_a   1.000
_cell.length_b   1.000
_cell.length_c   1.000
_cell.angle_alpha   90.00
_cell.angle_beta   90.00
_cell.angle_gamma   90.00
#
_symmetry.space_group_name_H-M   'P 1'
#
loop_
_entity.id
_entity.type
_entity.pdbx_description
1 polymer ?
#
loop_
_entity_poly.entity_id
_entity_poly.type
_entity_poly.pdbx_seq_one_letter_code
_entity_poly.pdbx_strand_id
1 'polypeptide(L)'
;MSSDVFPGPFGPMPEAGAAAILWMPPQADAPGPVRFVDGFEPFAEFAWGQGADPAVLAVDLGATWDFVAGHPEALESERLATAAARFVGNVIAVVHPAATWRMTGEPEIGTHTLSIPVTGLVQGMVQQPDQRDAFLQMLASWEQDDIDDEEMRALSAEDSAPAVVVPARAYVRPALPLLDFHDENGEVIRYGHRWPDGIAPEESYSRESHPERFAPLSLVVDALVEHLSREYEVEAREGATERIVLAPARGAQIAITPAVPSVCVEAGALFHAIVPSCICDACDETAETAADELERIVLSIAAGGFREKYPVGHRAWLYTEVRSPDGERRESSSGPIPEAPAEARERATVLLRGLDDGWWPAWPLRSTPA
;
A
#
# COMPACT_ATOMS: atom_id res chain seq x y z
N MET A 1 17.68 22.16 34.59
CA MET A 1 17.74 23.22 33.56
C MET A 1 16.88 22.77 32.36
N SER A 2 15.57 22.59 32.54
CA SER A 2 14.86 21.50 31.84
C SER A 2 13.73 21.87 30.87
N SER A 3 13.51 23.15 30.54
CA SER A 3 12.30 23.53 29.78
C SER A 3 12.56 24.29 28.47
N ASP A 4 13.81 24.69 28.19
CA ASP A 4 14.08 25.67 27.12
C ASP A 4 14.81 25.07 25.91
N VAL A 5 15.09 23.77 25.91
CA VAL A 5 15.83 23.11 24.81
C VAL A 5 14.94 22.86 23.59
N PHE A 6 13.68 22.51 23.81
CA PHE A 6 12.71 22.23 22.74
C PHE A 6 11.49 23.17 22.86
N PRO A 7 10.88 23.59 21.73
CA PRO A 7 9.95 24.73 21.69
C PRO A 7 8.50 24.44 22.11
N GLY A 8 8.19 23.25 22.65
CA GLY A 8 6.81 22.82 22.90
C GLY A 8 6.59 22.07 24.21
N PRO A 9 5.33 21.79 24.57
CA PRO A 9 5.02 21.03 25.78
C PRO A 9 5.55 19.60 25.65
N PHE A 10 6.16 19.13 26.73
CA PHE A 10 6.62 17.74 26.84
C PHE A 10 5.47 16.86 27.30
N GLY A 11 5.31 15.72 26.64
CA GLY A 11 4.44 14.63 27.08
C GLY A 11 5.24 13.42 27.57
N PRO A 12 4.59 12.47 28.27
CA PRO A 12 5.19 11.17 28.49
C PRO A 12 5.38 10.45 27.15
N MET A 13 6.28 9.46 27.12
CA MET A 13 6.39 8.54 25.99
C MET A 13 5.03 7.86 25.73
N PRO A 14 4.53 7.81 24.49
CA PRO A 14 3.29 7.10 24.18
C PRO A 14 3.34 5.64 24.61
N GLU A 15 2.23 5.13 25.12
CA GLU A 15 2.08 3.70 25.38
C GLU A 15 2.02 2.92 24.07
N ALA A 16 2.46 1.66 24.09
CA ALA A 16 2.38 0.79 22.93
C ALA A 16 0.94 0.74 22.44
N GLY A 17 0.71 1.14 21.19
CA GLY A 17 -0.58 1.03 20.56
C GLY A 17 -0.99 -0.43 20.59
N ALA A 18 -2.10 -0.75 21.27
CA ALA A 18 -2.69 -2.07 21.25
C ALA A 18 -3.01 -2.44 19.80
N ALA A 19 -2.13 -3.21 19.16
CA ALA A 19 -2.49 -4.10 18.08
C ALA A 19 -3.36 -5.21 18.69
N ALA A 20 -4.57 -4.86 19.12
CA ALA A 20 -5.58 -5.79 19.56
C ALA A 20 -6.94 -5.22 19.16
N ILE A 21 -7.52 -5.92 18.20
CA ILE A 21 -8.92 -5.89 17.80
C ILE A 21 -9.84 -5.72 19.04
N LEU A 22 -10.83 -4.84 18.90
CA LEU A 22 -11.99 -4.56 19.77
C LEU A 22 -11.96 -3.27 20.61
N TRP A 23 -12.91 -2.40 20.24
CA TRP A 23 -13.49 -1.27 20.98
C TRP A 23 -12.84 0.11 20.77
N MET A 24 -13.43 0.89 19.86
CA MET A 24 -13.26 2.34 19.76
C MET A 24 -14.30 3.05 20.67
N PRO A 25 -13.93 3.67 21.80
CA PRO A 25 -14.80 4.61 22.49
C PRO A 25 -14.87 5.95 21.71
N PRO A 26 -15.83 6.85 22.04
CA PRO A 26 -16.02 8.09 21.30
C PRO A 26 -14.79 9.01 21.39
N GLN A 27 -14.41 9.55 20.25
CA GLN A 27 -13.16 10.24 19.89
C GLN A 27 -12.92 11.61 20.55
N ALA A 28 -13.46 11.87 21.74
CA ALA A 28 -13.45 13.20 22.36
C ALA A 28 -12.26 13.48 23.30
N ASP A 29 -11.60 12.45 23.85
CA ASP A 29 -10.56 12.58 24.89
C ASP A 29 -9.23 11.88 24.55
N ALA A 30 -9.00 11.46 23.31
CA ALA A 30 -7.69 10.93 22.94
C ALA A 30 -6.64 12.04 23.06
N PRO A 31 -5.57 11.88 23.87
CA PRO A 31 -4.51 12.86 23.94
C PRO A 31 -3.93 13.05 22.53
N GLY A 32 -3.83 14.31 22.09
CA GLY A 32 -3.25 14.65 20.80
C GLY A 32 -1.83 14.09 20.66
N PRO A 33 -1.32 13.95 19.43
CA PRO A 33 -0.04 13.29 19.19
C PRO A 33 1.10 13.97 19.94
N VAL A 34 1.90 13.18 20.65
CA VAL A 34 3.04 13.68 21.45
C VAL A 34 4.17 14.08 20.51
N ARG A 35 4.51 15.36 20.44
CA ARG A 35 5.62 15.85 19.59
C ARG A 35 6.97 15.83 20.30
N PHE A 36 6.99 16.15 21.59
CA PHE A 36 8.21 16.15 22.40
C PHE A 36 8.00 15.29 23.64
N VAL A 37 8.95 14.40 23.92
CA VAL A 37 8.94 13.56 25.13
C VAL A 37 9.92 14.08 26.18
N ASP A 38 9.58 13.87 27.45
CA ASP A 38 10.48 14.12 28.59
C ASP A 38 11.61 13.08 28.70
N GLY A 39 12.54 13.25 29.65
CA GLY A 39 13.55 12.24 29.98
C GLY A 39 14.82 12.25 29.11
N PHE A 40 15.00 13.30 28.30
CA PHE A 40 16.22 13.56 27.54
C PHE A 40 17.31 14.29 28.35
N GLU A 41 16.96 14.80 29.54
CA GLU A 41 17.82 15.64 30.37
C GLU A 41 19.19 15.03 30.69
N PRO A 42 19.31 13.72 31.02
CA PRO A 42 20.62 13.13 31.28
C PRO A 42 21.58 13.25 30.09
N PHE A 43 21.07 13.21 28.86
CA PHE A 43 21.88 13.40 27.66
C PHE A 43 22.22 14.87 27.44
N ALA A 44 21.30 15.80 27.71
CA ALA A 44 21.59 17.23 27.65
C ALA A 44 22.68 17.65 28.66
N GLU A 45 22.65 17.10 29.87
CA GLU A 45 23.69 17.30 30.89
C GLU A 45 25.03 16.70 30.45
N PHE A 46 25.02 15.51 29.85
CA PHE A 46 26.20 14.89 29.26
C PHE A 46 26.81 15.76 28.15
N ALA A 47 26.00 16.24 27.21
CA ALA A 47 26.46 17.10 26.12
C ALA A 47 27.09 18.40 26.62
N TRP A 48 26.46 19.04 27.61
CA TRP A 48 27.02 20.20 28.29
C TRP A 48 28.37 19.88 28.95
N GLY A 49 28.48 18.72 29.61
CA GLY A 49 29.72 18.24 30.23
C GLY A 49 30.87 18.01 29.24
N GLN A 50 30.55 17.64 28.00
CA GLN A 50 31.50 17.50 26.89
C GLN A 50 31.77 18.82 26.14
N GLY A 51 31.19 19.93 26.59
CA GLY A 51 31.41 21.27 26.01
C GLY A 51 30.53 21.60 24.80
N ALA A 52 29.49 20.80 24.52
CA ALA A 52 28.49 21.11 23.51
C ALA A 52 27.27 21.81 24.14
N ASP A 53 26.64 22.74 23.41
CA ASP A 53 25.40 23.38 23.85
C ASP A 53 24.18 22.56 23.39
N PRO A 54 23.38 21.97 24.30
CA PRO A 54 22.19 21.22 23.94
C PRO A 54 21.17 22.02 23.12
N ALA A 55 21.09 23.34 23.29
CA ALA A 55 20.16 24.16 22.51
C ALA A 55 20.60 24.29 21.05
N VAL A 56 21.90 24.24 20.77
CA VAL A 56 22.45 24.21 19.40
C VAL A 56 22.19 22.85 18.77
N LEU A 57 22.44 21.76 19.51
CA LEU A 57 22.15 20.41 19.04
C LEU A 57 20.65 20.22 18.74
N ALA A 58 19.77 20.73 19.60
CA ALA A 58 18.31 20.59 19.48
C ALA A 58 17.70 21.09 18.16
N VAL A 59 18.37 22.00 17.45
CA VAL A 59 17.90 22.60 16.19
C VAL A 59 18.73 22.17 14.97
N ASP A 60 19.81 21.42 15.17
CA ASP A 60 20.70 20.95 14.12
C ASP A 60 20.96 19.46 14.27
N LEU A 61 20.24 18.68 13.48
CA LEU A 61 20.36 17.23 13.46
C LEU A 61 21.71 16.76 12.93
N GLY A 62 22.32 17.50 12.01
CA GLY A 62 23.66 17.18 11.52
C GLY A 62 24.70 17.34 12.63
N ALA A 63 24.64 18.44 13.38
CA ALA A 63 25.50 18.65 14.54
C ALA A 63 25.22 17.64 15.66
N THR A 64 23.95 17.28 15.88
CA THR A 64 23.58 16.22 16.84
C THR A 64 24.16 14.87 16.44
N TRP A 65 24.07 14.51 15.16
CA TRP A 65 24.66 13.28 14.63
C TRP A 65 26.17 13.26 14.86
N ASP A 66 26.86 14.33 14.46
CA ASP A 66 28.32 14.46 14.61
C ASP A 66 28.74 14.37 16.09
N PHE A 67 27.95 14.96 16.98
CA PHE A 67 28.17 14.89 18.42
C PHE A 67 28.00 13.45 18.94
N VAL A 68 26.89 12.78 18.64
CA VAL A 68 26.65 11.39 19.10
C VAL A 68 27.71 10.43 18.55
N ALA A 69 28.03 10.54 17.27
CA ALA A 69 29.05 9.73 16.61
C ALA A 69 30.44 9.88 17.25
N GLY A 70 30.79 11.09 17.70
CA GLY A 70 32.04 11.38 18.38
C GLY A 70 32.11 10.94 19.85
N HIS A 71 31.00 10.52 20.44
CA HIS A 71 30.89 10.19 21.86
C HIS A 71 30.20 8.84 22.09
N PRO A 72 30.87 7.71 21.78
CA PRO A 72 30.33 6.37 22.01
C PRO A 72 29.98 6.11 23.49
N GLU A 73 30.54 6.87 24.43
CA GLU A 73 30.23 6.82 25.86
C GLU A 73 28.74 7.09 26.15
N ALA A 74 28.04 7.77 25.24
CA ALA A 74 26.59 7.99 25.31
C ALA A 74 25.79 6.66 25.33
N LEU A 75 26.38 5.58 24.83
CA LEU A 75 25.75 4.25 24.73
C LEU A 75 26.17 3.27 25.84
N GLU A 76 27.15 3.62 26.68
CA GLU A 76 27.65 2.71 27.72
C GLU A 76 26.64 2.46 28.85
N SER A 77 25.75 3.42 29.09
CA SER A 77 24.69 3.34 30.10
C SER A 77 23.33 3.28 29.42
N GLU A 78 22.50 2.31 29.79
CA GLU A 78 21.12 2.20 29.32
C GLU A 78 20.31 3.50 29.57
N ARG A 79 20.54 4.14 30.71
CA ARG A 79 19.88 5.41 31.06
C ARG A 79 20.31 6.54 30.12
N LEU A 80 21.60 6.63 29.82
CA LEU A 80 22.14 7.68 28.94
C LEU A 80 21.75 7.42 27.48
N ALA A 81 21.79 6.17 27.03
CA ALA A 81 21.36 5.75 25.70
C ALA A 81 19.86 6.05 25.48
N THR A 82 19.02 5.75 26.47
CA THR A 82 17.58 6.07 26.42
C THR A 82 17.35 7.58 26.36
N ALA A 83 18.08 8.37 27.16
CA ALA A 83 18.00 9.82 27.12
C ALA A 83 18.49 10.40 25.77
N ALA A 84 19.54 9.83 25.19
CA ALA A 84 20.05 10.20 23.88
C ALA A 84 19.02 9.92 22.78
N ALA A 85 18.38 8.76 22.79
CA ALA A 85 17.32 8.41 21.85
C ALA A 85 16.14 9.39 21.91
N ARG A 86 15.72 9.75 23.13
CA ARG A 86 14.68 10.77 23.35
C ARG A 86 15.11 12.15 22.87
N PHE A 87 16.36 12.55 23.11
CA PHE A 87 16.90 13.82 22.62
C PHE A 87 16.90 13.87 21.08
N VAL A 88 17.44 12.83 20.43
CA VAL A 88 17.50 12.73 18.97
C VAL A 88 16.10 12.72 18.35
N GLY A 89 15.16 11.97 18.92
CA GLY A 89 13.78 12.00 18.43
C GLY A 89 13.11 13.37 18.57
N ASN A 90 13.37 14.09 19.67
CA ASN A 90 12.90 15.47 19.82
C ASN A 90 13.56 16.43 18.81
N VAL A 91 14.85 16.25 18.48
CA VAL A 91 15.53 17.00 17.41
C VAL A 91 14.84 16.75 16.06
N ILE A 92 14.51 15.49 15.74
CA ILE A 92 13.75 15.16 14.52
C ILE A 92 12.38 15.85 14.53
N ALA A 93 11.69 15.92 15.66
CA ALA A 93 10.43 16.65 15.80
C ALA A 93 10.56 18.18 15.68
N VAL A 94 11.76 18.75 15.92
CA VAL A 94 12.05 20.16 15.61
C VAL A 94 12.26 20.34 14.11
N VAL A 95 13.08 19.49 13.50
CA VAL A 95 13.45 19.58 12.09
C VAL A 95 12.26 19.29 11.17
N HIS A 96 11.37 18.38 11.57
CA HIS A 96 10.19 17.99 10.80
C HIS A 96 8.88 18.28 11.57
N PRO A 97 8.12 19.33 11.21
CA PRO A 97 6.94 19.77 11.97
C PRO A 97 5.88 18.69 12.19
N ALA A 98 5.67 17.83 11.18
CA ALA A 98 4.69 16.74 11.22
C ALA A 98 5.15 15.50 12.01
N ALA A 99 6.42 15.43 12.44
CA ALA A 99 6.93 14.27 13.16
C ALA A 99 6.39 14.22 14.60
N THR A 100 5.97 13.02 14.99
CA THR A 100 5.31 12.71 16.27
C THR A 100 5.83 11.39 16.82
N TRP A 101 5.86 11.26 18.14
CA TRP A 101 6.28 10.06 18.83
C TRP A 101 5.20 8.97 18.77
N ARG A 102 5.63 7.72 18.62
CA ARG A 102 4.78 6.52 18.62
C ARG A 102 5.50 5.37 19.32
N MET A 103 4.72 4.35 19.68
CA MET A 103 5.22 3.11 20.27
C MET A 103 4.50 1.92 19.60
N THR A 104 5.23 1.21 18.75
CA THR A 104 4.78 0.06 17.92
C THR A 104 5.44 -1.25 18.35
N GLY A 105 6.38 -1.16 19.29
CA GLY A 105 7.21 -2.25 19.83
C GLY A 105 8.45 -1.67 20.50
N GLU A 106 8.98 -0.58 19.93
CA GLU A 106 9.98 0.30 20.52
C GLU A 106 9.63 1.78 20.24
N PRO A 107 10.29 2.75 20.91
CA PRO A 107 10.05 4.16 20.66
C PRO A 107 10.43 4.57 19.24
N GLU A 108 9.47 5.19 18.54
CA GLU A 108 9.66 5.67 17.17
C GLU A 108 9.28 7.16 17.07
N ILE A 109 9.95 7.86 16.15
CA ILE A 109 9.59 9.22 15.73
C ILE A 109 9.32 9.20 14.22
N GLY A 110 8.21 9.81 13.80
CA GLY A 110 7.80 9.74 12.41
C GLY A 110 6.58 10.57 12.05
N THR A 111 6.33 10.66 10.76
CA THR A 111 5.09 11.18 10.20
C THR A 111 4.09 10.03 10.04
N HIS A 112 3.03 10.23 9.27
CA HIS A 112 2.09 9.16 8.92
C HIS A 112 2.64 8.23 7.83
N THR A 113 3.63 8.67 7.06
CA THR A 113 4.22 7.91 5.94
C THR A 113 5.44 7.10 6.35
N LEU A 114 6.29 7.66 7.22
CA LEU A 114 7.54 7.03 7.65
C LEU A 114 7.78 7.25 9.14
N SER A 115 8.33 6.24 9.81
CA SER A 115 8.79 6.31 11.20
C SER A 115 10.15 5.63 11.37
N ILE A 116 10.90 6.08 12.37
CA ILE A 116 12.25 5.59 12.66
C ILE A 116 12.33 5.18 14.13
N PRO A 117 12.77 3.94 14.41
CA PRO A 117 13.18 3.53 15.74
C PRO A 117 14.36 4.34 16.25
N VAL A 118 14.14 5.18 17.27
CA VAL A 118 15.16 6.13 17.72
C VAL A 118 16.30 5.45 18.47
N THR A 119 16.06 4.31 19.10
CA THR A 119 17.09 3.54 19.82
C THR A 119 18.10 2.97 18.83
N GLY A 120 17.62 2.29 17.79
CA GLY A 120 18.45 1.78 16.71
C GLY A 120 19.17 2.90 15.94
N LEU A 121 18.52 4.05 15.76
CA LEU A 121 19.12 5.23 15.13
C LEU A 121 20.35 5.73 15.90
N VAL A 122 20.25 5.94 17.22
CA VAL A 122 21.40 6.44 18.02
C VAL A 122 22.54 5.43 18.02
N GLN A 123 22.24 4.12 18.05
CA GLN A 123 23.26 3.08 17.89
C GLN A 123 23.92 3.17 16.50
N GLY A 124 23.12 3.36 15.45
CA GLY A 124 23.58 3.55 14.08
C GLY A 124 24.48 4.77 13.91
N MET A 125 24.19 5.90 14.57
CA MET A 125 25.04 7.10 14.55
C MET A 125 26.48 6.81 14.99
N VAL A 126 26.64 5.98 16.03
CA VAL A 126 27.96 5.59 16.56
C VAL A 126 28.63 4.52 15.70
N GLN A 127 27.87 3.53 15.24
CA GLN A 127 28.41 2.38 14.50
C GLN A 127 28.69 2.69 13.02
N GLN A 128 27.96 3.62 12.43
CA GLN A 128 27.98 3.98 11.01
C GLN A 128 27.92 5.51 10.83
N PRO A 129 28.94 6.25 11.32
CA PRO A 129 28.94 7.71 11.30
C PRO A 129 28.90 8.29 9.88
N ASP A 130 29.37 7.53 8.89
CA ASP A 130 29.36 7.85 7.46
C ASP A 130 27.96 7.84 6.82
N GLN A 131 26.93 7.30 7.49
CA GLN A 131 25.54 7.32 7.01
C GLN A 131 24.81 8.66 7.24
N ARG A 132 25.47 9.62 7.89
CA ARG A 132 24.92 10.95 8.22
C ARG A 132 24.20 11.61 7.05
N ASP A 133 24.91 11.80 5.93
CA ASP A 133 24.39 12.59 4.81
C ASP A 133 23.24 11.86 4.12
N ALA A 134 23.30 10.52 4.03
CA ALA A 134 22.21 9.70 3.50
C ALA A 134 20.95 9.81 4.39
N PHE A 135 21.12 9.82 5.71
CA PHE A 135 20.02 9.98 6.66
C PHE A 135 19.39 11.38 6.60
N LEU A 136 20.21 12.43 6.54
CA LEU A 136 19.72 13.81 6.38
C LEU A 136 18.97 13.98 5.05
N GLN A 137 19.45 13.35 3.97
CA GLN A 137 18.76 13.36 2.67
C GLN A 137 17.41 12.63 2.74
N MET A 138 17.34 11.50 3.44
CA MET A 138 16.08 10.78 3.68
C MET A 138 15.09 11.63 4.47
N LEU A 139 15.51 12.28 5.57
CA LEU A 139 14.62 13.14 6.33
C LEU A 139 14.14 14.36 5.54
N ALA A 140 14.98 14.90 4.65
CA ALA A 140 14.59 15.98 3.75
C ALA A 140 13.52 15.56 2.73
N SER A 141 13.33 14.26 2.45
CA SER A 141 12.26 13.79 1.56
C SER A 141 10.90 13.68 2.25
N TRP A 142 10.86 13.65 3.59
CA TRP A 142 9.63 13.40 4.34
C TRP A 142 8.52 14.42 4.08
N GLU A 143 8.86 15.70 3.92
CA GLU A 143 7.86 16.75 3.61
C GLU A 143 7.19 16.46 2.27
N GLN A 144 7.97 16.06 1.26
CA GLN A 144 7.43 15.68 -0.03
C GLN A 144 6.63 14.38 0.05
N ASP A 145 7.08 13.42 0.85
CA ASP A 145 6.37 12.16 1.05
C ASP A 145 5.00 12.37 1.72
N ASP A 146 4.91 13.30 2.68
CA ASP A 146 3.66 13.69 3.34
C ASP A 146 2.71 14.42 2.36
N ILE A 147 3.24 15.26 1.46
CA ILE A 147 2.45 15.92 0.40
C ILE A 147 1.92 14.88 -0.58
N ASP A 148 2.77 13.95 -1.02
CA ASP A 148 2.39 12.87 -1.94
C ASP A 148 1.27 12.03 -1.31
N ASP A 149 1.35 11.67 -0.01
CA ASP A 149 0.27 10.93 0.67
C ASP A 149 -1.03 11.73 0.80
N GLU A 150 -0.97 13.04 1.07
CA GLU A 150 -2.15 13.90 1.08
C GLU A 150 -2.84 13.93 -0.30
N GLU A 151 -2.06 14.06 -1.38
CA GLU A 151 -2.57 13.98 -2.74
C GLU A 151 -3.25 12.62 -3.00
N MET A 152 -2.64 11.52 -2.56
CA MET A 152 -3.21 10.17 -2.69
C MET A 152 -4.52 9.99 -1.91
N ARG A 153 -4.57 10.51 -0.67
CA ARG A 153 -5.78 10.48 0.15
C ARG A 153 -6.88 11.34 -0.45
N ALA A 154 -6.55 12.51 -1.00
CA ALA A 154 -7.51 13.35 -1.70
C ALA A 154 -8.13 12.61 -2.90
N LEU A 155 -7.30 11.99 -3.74
CA LEU A 155 -7.78 11.18 -4.88
C LEU A 155 -8.71 10.04 -4.45
N SER A 156 -8.33 9.35 -3.36
CA SER A 156 -9.12 8.24 -2.81
C SER A 156 -10.36 8.70 -2.05
N ALA A 157 -10.44 9.95 -1.60
CA ALA A 157 -11.63 10.51 -0.98
C ALA A 157 -12.65 11.01 -2.01
N GLU A 158 -12.21 11.34 -3.23
CA GLU A 158 -13.08 11.83 -4.29
C GLU A 158 -14.13 10.79 -4.71
N ASP A 159 -15.38 11.25 -4.79
CA ASP A 159 -16.53 10.46 -5.22
C ASP A 159 -17.16 11.03 -6.49
N SER A 160 -16.34 11.10 -7.55
CA SER A 160 -16.67 11.76 -8.83
C SER A 160 -16.88 10.77 -9.99
N ALA A 161 -17.15 9.49 -9.70
CA ALA A 161 -17.21 8.48 -10.76
C ALA A 161 -18.28 8.80 -11.82
N PRO A 162 -17.96 8.60 -13.11
CA PRO A 162 -18.94 8.74 -14.17
C PRO A 162 -20.03 7.67 -14.06
N ALA A 163 -21.17 7.91 -14.71
CA ALA A 163 -22.22 6.92 -14.81
C ALA A 163 -21.72 5.68 -15.56
N VAL A 164 -21.88 4.51 -14.94
CA VAL A 164 -21.52 3.23 -15.55
C VAL A 164 -22.53 2.83 -16.63
N VAL A 165 -22.06 2.05 -17.60
CA VAL A 165 -22.90 1.47 -18.65
C VAL A 165 -22.91 -0.04 -18.47
N VAL A 166 -24.09 -0.60 -18.19
CA VAL A 166 -24.27 -2.04 -17.93
C VAL A 166 -25.19 -2.64 -19.00
N PRO A 167 -24.89 -3.83 -19.53
CA PRO A 167 -25.74 -4.48 -20.51
C PRO A 167 -27.07 -4.92 -19.88
N ALA A 168 -28.11 -5.01 -20.72
CA ALA A 168 -29.44 -5.44 -20.28
C ALA A 168 -29.47 -6.88 -19.77
N ARG A 169 -28.56 -7.72 -20.28
CA ARG A 169 -28.37 -9.10 -19.82
C ARG A 169 -27.15 -9.12 -18.89
N ALA A 170 -27.36 -9.53 -17.65
CA ALA A 170 -26.26 -9.74 -16.72
C ALA A 170 -25.36 -10.90 -17.17
N TYR A 171 -24.08 -10.82 -16.80
CA TYR A 171 -23.17 -11.95 -16.86
C TYR A 171 -23.69 -13.10 -15.98
N VAL A 172 -23.49 -14.33 -16.43
CA VAL A 172 -23.84 -15.54 -15.67
C VAL A 172 -22.61 -16.44 -15.63
N ARG A 173 -22.06 -16.63 -14.43
CA ARG A 173 -20.91 -17.52 -14.21
C ARG A 173 -21.27 -18.96 -14.58
N PRO A 174 -20.39 -19.69 -15.29
CA PRO A 174 -20.54 -21.13 -15.45
C PRO A 174 -20.41 -21.85 -14.10
N ALA A 175 -21.09 -22.98 -13.93
CA ALA A 175 -20.89 -23.79 -12.73
C ALA A 175 -19.43 -24.29 -12.68
N LEU A 176 -18.73 -23.97 -11.58
CA LEU A 176 -17.37 -24.46 -11.36
C LEU A 176 -17.44 -25.90 -10.80
N PRO A 177 -16.57 -26.81 -11.26
CA PRO A 177 -16.49 -28.15 -10.70
C PRO A 177 -16.04 -28.07 -9.24
N LEU A 178 -16.78 -28.76 -8.36
CA LEU A 178 -16.36 -28.98 -6.98
C LEU A 178 -15.22 -30.00 -6.98
N LEU A 179 -14.05 -29.58 -6.51
CA LEU A 179 -12.85 -30.41 -6.42
C LEU A 179 -12.54 -30.68 -4.95
N ASP A 180 -12.34 -31.95 -4.61
CA ASP A 180 -11.90 -32.35 -3.28
C ASP A 180 -10.36 -32.41 -3.25
N PHE A 181 -9.77 -31.68 -2.31
CA PHE A 181 -8.33 -31.69 -2.05
C PHE A 181 -8.08 -32.37 -0.70
N HIS A 182 -6.94 -33.04 -0.56
CA HIS A 182 -6.61 -33.81 0.63
C HIS A 182 -5.27 -33.39 1.21
N ASP A 183 -5.18 -33.30 2.54
CA ASP A 183 -3.94 -33.00 3.24
C ASP A 183 -2.98 -34.21 3.29
N GLU A 184 -1.83 -34.03 3.95
CA GLU A 184 -0.83 -35.09 4.14
C GLU A 184 -1.37 -36.31 4.92
N ASN A 185 -2.45 -36.15 5.69
CA ASN A 185 -3.11 -37.20 6.44
C ASN A 185 -4.25 -37.87 5.65
N GLY A 186 -4.56 -37.37 4.45
CA GLY A 186 -5.67 -37.82 3.60
C GLY A 186 -7.03 -37.20 3.96
N GLU A 187 -7.08 -36.24 4.89
CA GLU A 187 -8.30 -35.53 5.27
C GLU A 187 -8.66 -34.45 4.24
N VAL A 188 -9.94 -34.25 3.99
CA VAL A 188 -10.40 -33.26 3.00
C VAL A 188 -10.12 -31.84 3.48
N ILE A 189 -9.37 -31.09 2.68
CA ILE A 189 -9.12 -29.66 2.88
C ILE A 189 -10.34 -28.88 2.41
N ARG A 190 -10.96 -28.15 3.33
CA ARG A 190 -12.09 -27.27 3.04
C ARG A 190 -11.60 -25.86 2.77
N TYR A 191 -11.07 -25.64 1.57
CA TYR A 191 -10.65 -24.29 1.16
C TYR A 191 -11.80 -23.28 1.34
N GLY A 192 -11.46 -22.07 1.79
CA GLY A 192 -12.38 -21.01 2.20
C GLY A 192 -12.89 -21.13 3.64
N HIS A 193 -12.67 -22.27 4.29
CA HIS A 193 -13.08 -22.58 5.65
C HIS A 193 -12.01 -23.37 6.43
N ARG A 194 -10.75 -23.31 6.00
CA ARG A 194 -9.64 -24.07 6.57
C ARG A 194 -9.20 -23.51 7.92
N TRP A 195 -9.35 -22.20 8.13
CA TRP A 195 -8.93 -21.49 9.35
C TRP A 195 -10.15 -21.04 10.18
N PRO A 196 -10.53 -21.78 11.24
CA PRO A 196 -11.75 -21.48 12.01
C PRO A 196 -11.75 -20.10 12.66
N ASP A 197 -10.59 -19.64 13.12
CA ASP A 197 -10.41 -18.34 13.75
C ASP A 197 -9.96 -17.25 12.74
N GLY A 198 -9.92 -17.58 11.45
CA GLY A 198 -9.45 -16.70 10.37
C GLY A 198 -7.93 -16.45 10.36
N ILE A 199 -7.19 -17.06 11.28
CA ILE A 199 -5.73 -16.92 11.38
C ILE A 199 -5.09 -18.23 10.90
N ALA A 200 -4.32 -18.14 9.82
CA ALA A 200 -3.53 -19.24 9.32
C ALA A 200 -2.29 -19.47 10.20
N PRO A 201 -1.86 -20.72 10.40
CA PRO A 201 -0.55 -21.02 10.98
C PRO A 201 0.59 -20.45 10.12
N GLU A 202 1.69 -20.05 10.76
CA GLU A 202 2.84 -19.43 10.10
C GLU A 202 3.40 -20.30 8.95
N GLU A 203 3.44 -21.62 9.13
CA GLU A 203 3.92 -22.58 8.13
C GLU A 203 3.05 -22.66 6.86
N SER A 204 1.84 -22.08 6.91
CA SER A 204 0.95 -22.01 5.75
C SER A 204 1.28 -20.81 4.84
N TYR A 205 2.01 -19.82 5.35
CA TYR A 205 2.48 -18.71 4.54
C TYR A 205 3.57 -19.20 3.59
N SER A 206 3.50 -18.76 2.32
CA SER A 206 4.42 -19.16 1.24
C SER A 206 4.41 -20.67 0.88
N ARG A 207 3.52 -21.47 1.47
CA ARG A 207 3.30 -22.87 1.10
C ARG A 207 2.20 -22.96 0.07
N GLU A 208 2.42 -23.70 -1.02
CA GLU A 208 1.48 -23.84 -2.13
C GLU A 208 1.15 -25.32 -2.37
N SER A 209 0.15 -25.85 -1.68
CA SER A 209 -0.07 -27.31 -1.67
C SER A 209 -0.96 -27.78 -2.82
N HIS A 210 -2.02 -27.03 -3.15
CA HIS A 210 -2.94 -27.34 -4.25
C HIS A 210 -3.20 -26.13 -5.16
N PRO A 211 -2.19 -25.66 -5.92
CA PRO A 211 -2.38 -24.57 -6.88
C PRO A 211 -3.36 -24.93 -8.01
N GLU A 212 -3.51 -26.22 -8.33
CA GLU A 212 -4.48 -26.72 -9.32
C GLU A 212 -5.95 -26.43 -8.97
N ARG A 213 -6.25 -26.03 -7.73
CA ARG A 213 -7.59 -25.62 -7.30
C ARG A 213 -8.17 -24.47 -8.12
N PHE A 214 -7.30 -23.65 -8.72
CA PHE A 214 -7.70 -22.51 -9.55
C PHE A 214 -7.84 -22.85 -11.04
N ALA A 215 -7.59 -24.11 -11.46
CA ALA A 215 -7.78 -24.53 -12.84
C ALA A 215 -9.18 -24.20 -13.44
N PRO A 216 -10.29 -24.21 -12.67
CA PRO A 216 -11.60 -23.79 -13.18
C PRO A 216 -11.72 -22.33 -13.65
N LEU A 217 -10.78 -21.44 -13.31
CA LEU A 217 -10.84 -20.04 -13.74
C LEU A 217 -10.82 -19.86 -15.26
N SER A 218 -10.28 -20.82 -16.02
CA SER A 218 -10.34 -20.80 -17.48
C SER A 218 -11.78 -20.77 -18.01
N LEU A 219 -12.70 -21.50 -17.36
CA LEU A 219 -14.12 -21.50 -17.73
C LEU A 219 -14.76 -20.11 -17.53
N VAL A 220 -14.34 -19.40 -16.47
CA VAL A 220 -14.80 -18.04 -16.16
C VAL A 220 -14.27 -17.06 -17.19
N VAL A 221 -13.00 -17.17 -17.58
CA VAL A 221 -12.40 -16.37 -18.65
C VAL A 221 -13.17 -16.53 -19.96
N ASP A 222 -13.42 -17.77 -20.39
CA ASP A 222 -14.16 -18.06 -21.62
C ASP A 222 -15.56 -17.43 -21.58
N ALA A 223 -16.28 -17.60 -20.47
CA ALA A 223 -17.60 -17.03 -20.29
C ALA A 223 -17.61 -15.49 -20.26
N LEU A 224 -16.59 -14.86 -19.65
CA LEU A 224 -16.44 -13.40 -19.63
C LEU A 224 -16.17 -12.85 -21.04
N VAL A 225 -15.27 -13.50 -21.79
CA VAL A 225 -14.95 -13.11 -23.17
C VAL A 225 -16.18 -13.26 -24.08
N GLU A 226 -16.93 -14.36 -23.96
CA GLU A 226 -18.18 -14.55 -24.69
C GLU A 226 -19.21 -13.47 -24.34
N HIS A 227 -19.42 -13.21 -23.04
CA HIS A 227 -20.36 -12.21 -22.57
C HIS A 227 -20.01 -10.82 -23.09
N LEU A 228 -18.75 -10.38 -22.92
CA LEU A 228 -18.31 -9.06 -23.36
C LEU A 228 -18.42 -8.90 -24.88
N SER A 229 -18.02 -9.92 -25.64
CA SER A 229 -18.10 -9.90 -27.12
C SER A 229 -19.55 -9.85 -27.63
N ARG A 230 -20.49 -10.39 -26.86
CA ARG A 230 -21.92 -10.40 -27.20
C ARG A 230 -22.58 -9.07 -26.89
N GLU A 231 -22.32 -8.49 -25.72
CA GLU A 231 -23.06 -7.33 -25.22
C GLU A 231 -22.41 -5.99 -25.55
N TYR A 232 -21.09 -5.94 -25.80
CA TYR A 232 -20.34 -4.72 -26.10
C TYR A 232 -19.82 -4.67 -27.54
N GLU A 233 -19.56 -3.46 -28.05
CA GLU A 233 -18.85 -3.22 -29.30
C GLU A 233 -17.34 -3.35 -29.08
N VAL A 234 -16.88 -4.61 -29.06
CA VAL A 234 -15.49 -4.98 -28.80
C VAL A 234 -15.00 -6.01 -29.82
N GLU A 235 -13.75 -5.86 -30.25
CA GLU A 235 -13.06 -6.87 -31.06
C GLU A 235 -12.19 -7.75 -30.15
N ALA A 236 -12.51 -9.04 -30.10
CA ALA A 236 -11.68 -10.05 -29.44
C ALA A 236 -10.63 -10.60 -30.41
N ARG A 237 -9.36 -10.60 -29.99
CA ARG A 237 -8.26 -11.21 -30.75
C ARG A 237 -7.45 -12.14 -29.86
N GLU A 238 -7.29 -13.37 -30.31
CA GLU A 238 -6.38 -14.33 -29.68
C GLU A 238 -4.96 -14.11 -30.20
N GLY A 239 -4.02 -13.90 -29.28
CA GLY A 239 -2.59 -13.76 -29.55
C GLY A 239 -1.84 -15.09 -29.50
N ALA A 240 -0.54 -15.03 -29.75
CA ALA A 240 0.35 -16.12 -29.33
C ALA A 240 0.31 -16.22 -27.80
N THR A 241 0.27 -17.43 -27.22
CA THR A 241 0.22 -17.73 -25.77
C THR A 241 -1.15 -17.61 -25.06
N GLU A 242 -2.26 -17.94 -25.71
CA GLU A 242 -3.63 -17.91 -25.11
C GLU A 242 -4.05 -16.54 -24.56
N ARG A 243 -3.27 -15.49 -24.83
CA ARG A 243 -3.59 -14.11 -24.50
C ARG A 243 -4.76 -13.64 -25.36
N ILE A 244 -5.83 -13.22 -24.71
CA ILE A 244 -7.04 -12.69 -25.36
C ILE A 244 -7.05 -11.18 -25.18
N VAL A 245 -7.05 -10.43 -26.28
CA VAL A 245 -7.13 -8.97 -26.27
C VAL A 245 -8.51 -8.53 -26.71
N LEU A 246 -9.21 -7.83 -25.82
CA LEU A 246 -10.51 -7.22 -26.02
C LEU A 246 -10.32 -5.72 -26.26
N ALA A 247 -10.44 -5.30 -27.51
CA ALA A 247 -10.21 -3.93 -27.96
C ALA A 247 -11.53 -3.22 -28.32
N PRO A 248 -12.09 -2.39 -27.43
CA PRO A 248 -13.28 -1.60 -27.72
C PRO A 248 -12.93 -0.37 -28.57
N ALA A 249 -13.93 0.22 -29.23
CA ALA A 249 -13.74 1.50 -29.93
C ALA A 249 -13.53 2.69 -28.95
N ARG A 250 -14.02 2.56 -27.71
CA ARG A 250 -13.90 3.54 -26.63
C ARG A 250 -13.76 2.83 -25.29
N GLY A 251 -12.92 3.37 -24.42
CA GLY A 251 -12.66 2.82 -23.09
C GLY A 251 -11.32 2.10 -22.99
N ALA A 252 -11.05 1.54 -21.83
CA ALA A 252 -9.82 0.79 -21.56
C ALA A 252 -9.82 -0.52 -22.36
N GLN A 253 -8.73 -0.81 -23.08
CA GLN A 253 -8.51 -2.16 -23.60
C GLN A 253 -8.32 -3.12 -22.42
N ILE A 254 -8.81 -4.36 -22.53
CA ILE A 254 -8.52 -5.44 -21.58
C ILE A 254 -7.75 -6.55 -22.31
N ALA A 255 -6.67 -7.03 -21.72
CA ALA A 255 -5.99 -8.24 -22.14
C ALA A 255 -6.01 -9.25 -20.99
N ILE A 256 -6.46 -10.47 -21.28
CA ILE A 256 -6.54 -11.57 -20.32
C ILE A 256 -5.56 -12.65 -20.77
N THR A 257 -4.67 -13.08 -19.89
CA THR A 257 -3.75 -14.19 -20.13
C THR A 257 -4.02 -15.27 -19.08
N PRO A 258 -4.76 -16.34 -19.43
CA PRO A 258 -4.93 -17.49 -18.56
C PRO A 258 -3.58 -18.19 -18.35
N ALA A 259 -3.18 -18.40 -17.11
CA ALA A 259 -1.91 -19.05 -16.76
C ALA A 259 -2.01 -19.74 -15.40
N VAL A 260 -2.55 -20.96 -15.37
CA VAL A 260 -2.75 -21.73 -14.13
C VAL A 260 -1.44 -21.74 -13.32
N PRO A 261 -1.48 -21.34 -12.04
CA PRO A 261 -2.67 -21.22 -11.17
C PRO A 261 -3.38 -19.86 -11.14
N SER A 262 -3.05 -18.94 -12.04
CA SER A 262 -3.55 -17.57 -12.04
C SER A 262 -4.10 -17.10 -13.40
N VAL A 263 -4.74 -15.95 -13.41
CA VAL A 263 -5.14 -15.22 -14.61
C VAL A 263 -4.57 -13.83 -14.51
N CYS A 264 -3.76 -13.44 -15.50
CA CYS A 264 -3.25 -12.07 -15.59
C CYS A 264 -4.24 -11.21 -16.37
N VAL A 265 -4.62 -10.07 -15.81
CA VAL A 265 -5.47 -9.06 -16.44
C VAL A 265 -4.65 -7.79 -16.59
N GLU A 266 -4.44 -7.33 -17.81
CA GLU A 266 -3.88 -6.02 -18.11
C GLU A 266 -5.01 -5.14 -18.65
N ALA A 267 -5.11 -3.90 -18.18
CA ALA A 267 -6.11 -2.97 -18.67
C ALA A 267 -5.61 -1.54 -18.76
N GLY A 268 -6.26 -0.74 -19.62
CA GLY A 268 -5.92 0.66 -19.78
C GLY A 268 -4.49 0.85 -20.30
N ALA A 269 -3.71 1.68 -19.60
CA ALA A 269 -2.35 2.03 -20.00
C ALA A 269 -1.26 1.25 -19.24
N LEU A 270 -1.45 1.03 -17.94
CA LEU A 270 -0.42 0.55 -17.00
C LEU A 270 -0.95 -0.44 -15.96
N PHE A 271 -2.27 -0.56 -15.79
CA PHE A 271 -2.87 -1.47 -14.81
C PHE A 271 -2.61 -2.94 -15.16
N HIS A 272 -2.24 -3.69 -14.13
CA HIS A 272 -2.13 -5.14 -14.16
C HIS A 272 -2.68 -5.72 -12.86
N ALA A 273 -3.35 -6.86 -12.97
CA ALA A 273 -3.79 -7.67 -11.84
C ALA A 273 -3.46 -9.14 -12.12
N ILE A 274 -3.17 -9.88 -11.06
CA ILE A 274 -3.00 -11.33 -11.09
C ILE A 274 -4.06 -11.91 -10.17
N VAL A 275 -4.89 -12.81 -10.69
CA VAL A 275 -6.02 -13.39 -9.96
C VAL A 275 -5.89 -14.91 -9.89
N PRO A 276 -5.79 -15.52 -8.70
CA PRO A 276 -5.60 -14.87 -7.40
C PRO A 276 -4.23 -14.19 -7.30
N SER A 277 -4.11 -13.17 -6.45
CA SER A 277 -2.84 -12.45 -6.25
C SER A 277 -1.85 -13.23 -5.36
N CYS A 278 -2.36 -14.20 -4.60
CA CYS A 278 -1.57 -15.11 -3.78
C CYS A 278 -2.20 -16.51 -3.81
N ILE A 279 -1.38 -17.52 -4.07
CA ILE A 279 -1.83 -18.92 -4.16
C ILE A 279 -1.49 -19.74 -2.92
N CYS A 280 -0.91 -19.10 -1.90
CA CYS A 280 -0.48 -19.79 -0.70
C CYS A 280 -1.65 -20.36 0.10
N ASP A 281 -1.35 -21.36 0.91
CA ASP A 281 -2.28 -22.07 1.77
C ASP A 281 -2.90 -21.17 2.84
N ALA A 282 -2.16 -20.16 3.32
CA ALA A 282 -2.64 -19.22 4.33
C ALA A 282 -3.80 -18.33 3.84
N CYS A 283 -3.81 -17.94 2.57
CA CYS A 283 -4.89 -17.11 2.00
C CYS A 283 -6.24 -17.85 1.96
N ASP A 284 -6.22 -19.20 1.96
CA ASP A 284 -7.41 -20.05 1.96
C ASP A 284 -8.42 -19.74 0.83
N GLU A 285 -7.93 -19.17 -0.27
CA GLU A 285 -8.75 -18.74 -1.40
C GLU A 285 -9.21 -19.94 -2.26
N THR A 286 -10.43 -19.85 -2.79
CA THR A 286 -11.09 -20.85 -3.64
C THR A 286 -11.17 -20.40 -5.10
N ALA A 287 -11.52 -21.30 -6.01
CA ALA A 287 -11.78 -20.92 -7.41
C ALA A 287 -12.96 -19.93 -7.53
N GLU A 288 -13.97 -20.05 -6.67
CA GLU A 288 -15.15 -19.19 -6.66
C GLU A 288 -14.81 -17.77 -6.22
N THR A 289 -14.02 -17.62 -5.15
CA THR A 289 -13.60 -16.31 -4.64
C THR A 289 -12.65 -15.61 -5.61
N ALA A 290 -11.73 -16.35 -6.22
CA ALA A 290 -10.90 -15.84 -7.31
C ALA A 290 -11.75 -15.46 -8.55
N ALA A 291 -12.81 -16.22 -8.85
CA ALA A 291 -13.74 -15.89 -9.94
C ALA A 291 -14.54 -14.61 -9.64
N ASP A 292 -15.00 -14.41 -8.39
CA ASP A 292 -15.66 -13.17 -7.97
C ASP A 292 -14.77 -11.95 -8.25
N GLU A 293 -13.48 -12.05 -7.92
CA GLU A 293 -12.51 -10.98 -8.11
C GLU A 293 -12.19 -10.73 -9.59
N LEU A 294 -12.00 -11.78 -10.39
CA LEU A 294 -11.77 -11.68 -11.83
C LEU A 294 -12.96 -11.02 -12.54
N GLU A 295 -14.18 -11.47 -12.24
CA GLU A 295 -15.42 -10.92 -12.79
C GLU A 295 -15.59 -9.47 -12.44
N ARG A 296 -15.37 -9.12 -11.17
CA ARG A 296 -15.44 -7.75 -10.70
C ARG A 296 -14.49 -6.85 -11.47
N ILE A 297 -13.21 -7.20 -11.57
CA ILE A 297 -12.21 -6.39 -12.29
C ILE A 297 -12.67 -6.18 -13.74
N VAL A 298 -12.94 -7.27 -14.46
CA VAL A 298 -13.22 -7.24 -15.90
C VAL A 298 -14.53 -6.51 -16.22
N LEU A 299 -15.61 -6.81 -15.49
CA LEU A 299 -16.93 -6.19 -15.72
C LEU A 299 -16.96 -4.72 -15.31
N SER A 300 -16.27 -4.34 -14.23
CA SER A 300 -16.18 -2.94 -13.79
C SER A 300 -15.45 -2.07 -14.80
N ILE A 301 -14.33 -2.55 -15.35
CA ILE A 301 -13.57 -1.84 -16.38
C ILE A 301 -14.41 -1.64 -17.64
N ALA A 302 -15.05 -2.71 -18.13
CA ALA A 302 -15.92 -2.61 -19.32
C ALA A 302 -17.09 -1.63 -19.10
N ALA A 303 -17.65 -1.59 -17.89
CA ALA A 303 -18.73 -0.69 -17.53
C ALA A 303 -18.31 0.78 -17.33
N GLY A 304 -17.01 1.11 -17.40
CA GLY A 304 -16.48 2.46 -17.20
C GLY A 304 -16.19 2.82 -15.74
N GLY A 305 -16.18 1.83 -14.85
CA GLY A 305 -15.84 1.98 -13.43
C GLY A 305 -14.34 1.95 -13.14
N PHE A 306 -13.48 2.30 -14.11
CA PHE A 306 -12.03 2.23 -13.96
C PHE A 306 -11.38 3.61 -14.07
N ARG A 307 -10.63 3.99 -13.04
CA ARG A 307 -9.82 5.21 -12.98
C ARG A 307 -8.35 4.84 -12.98
N GLU A 308 -7.56 5.54 -13.77
CA GLU A 308 -6.12 5.36 -13.88
C GLU A 308 -5.43 6.73 -14.00
N LYS A 309 -4.54 7.04 -13.06
CA LYS A 309 -3.77 8.29 -13.04
C LYS A 309 -2.29 7.99 -12.91
N TYR A 310 -1.50 8.62 -13.77
CA TYR A 310 -0.05 8.58 -13.71
C TYR A 310 0.56 9.76 -14.50
N PRO A 311 1.65 10.39 -14.01
CA PRO A 311 2.23 10.22 -12.68
C PRO A 311 1.40 10.94 -11.60
N VAL A 312 1.34 10.38 -10.39
CA VAL A 312 0.80 11.04 -9.18
C VAL A 312 1.94 11.32 -8.21
N GLY A 313 1.95 12.51 -7.60
CA GLY A 313 3.00 12.95 -6.69
C GLY A 313 4.38 13.07 -7.34
N HIS A 314 5.37 13.45 -6.53
CA HIS A 314 6.76 13.54 -6.97
C HIS A 314 7.38 12.15 -7.23
N ARG A 315 6.90 11.13 -6.50
CA ARG A 315 7.31 9.73 -6.71
C ARG A 315 6.85 9.12 -8.04
N ALA A 316 6.02 9.83 -8.79
CA ALA A 316 5.44 9.37 -10.06
C ALA A 316 4.76 8.01 -9.90
N TRP A 317 3.87 7.90 -8.91
CA TRP A 317 3.11 6.68 -8.66
C TRP A 317 1.96 6.53 -9.66
N LEU A 318 1.59 5.28 -9.90
CA LEU A 318 0.35 4.90 -10.56
C LEU A 318 -0.73 4.79 -9.51
N TYR A 319 -1.81 5.53 -9.71
CA TYR A 319 -3.04 5.37 -8.97
C TYR A 319 -4.08 4.67 -9.85
N THR A 320 -4.71 3.65 -9.30
CA THR A 320 -5.77 2.90 -9.97
C THR A 320 -6.97 2.76 -9.04
N GLU A 321 -8.16 2.81 -9.61
CA GLU A 321 -9.38 2.55 -8.88
C GLU A 321 -10.36 1.76 -9.75
N VAL A 322 -10.94 0.71 -9.16
CA VAL A 322 -11.97 -0.11 -9.78
C VAL A 322 -13.23 -0.04 -8.92
N ARG A 323 -14.33 0.42 -9.53
CA ARG A 323 -15.67 0.48 -8.93
C ARG A 323 -16.60 -0.52 -9.58
N SER A 324 -17.22 -1.36 -8.76
CA SER A 324 -18.28 -2.25 -9.21
C SER A 324 -19.43 -1.46 -9.83
N PRO A 325 -20.10 -1.99 -10.86
CA PRO A 325 -21.22 -1.28 -11.51
C PRO A 325 -22.42 -1.00 -10.60
N ASP A 326 -22.58 -1.77 -9.51
CA ASP A 326 -23.58 -1.57 -8.47
C ASP A 326 -23.21 -0.45 -7.47
N GLY A 327 -21.96 0.03 -7.49
CA GLY A 327 -21.41 1.01 -6.57
C GLY A 327 -21.10 0.46 -5.16
N GLU A 328 -21.32 -0.82 -4.91
CA GLU A 328 -21.16 -1.40 -3.56
C GLU A 328 -19.70 -1.66 -3.20
N ARG A 329 -18.86 -1.98 -4.20
CA ARG A 329 -17.43 -2.23 -4.01
C ARG A 329 -16.60 -1.19 -4.73
N ARG A 330 -15.66 -0.60 -4.00
CA ARG A 330 -14.62 0.30 -4.49
C ARG A 330 -13.28 -0.23 -3.99
N GLU A 331 -12.33 -0.33 -4.90
CA GLU A 331 -10.97 -0.73 -4.58
C GLU A 331 -9.99 0.19 -5.28
N SER A 332 -9.14 0.83 -4.49
CA SER A 332 -8.09 1.73 -4.97
C SER A 332 -6.73 1.19 -4.59
N SER A 333 -5.78 1.31 -5.50
CA SER A 333 -4.38 0.94 -5.28
C SER A 333 -3.46 2.04 -5.77
N SER A 334 -2.31 2.17 -5.12
CA SER A 334 -1.27 3.11 -5.47
C SER A 334 0.10 2.50 -5.28
N GLY A 335 1.02 2.77 -6.21
CA GLY A 335 2.38 2.32 -6.09
C GLY A 335 3.23 2.63 -7.32
N PRO A 336 4.46 2.12 -7.37
CA PRO A 336 5.29 2.22 -8.58
C PRO A 336 4.60 1.53 -9.76
N ILE A 337 4.80 2.05 -10.96
CA ILE A 337 4.38 1.36 -12.18
C ILE A 337 5.17 0.07 -12.38
N PRO A 338 4.61 -0.90 -13.14
CA PRO A 338 5.39 -2.03 -13.66
C PRO A 338 6.65 -1.57 -14.39
N GLU A 339 7.65 -2.46 -14.42
CA GLU A 339 8.82 -2.23 -15.24
C GLU A 339 8.41 -2.08 -16.72
N ALA A 340 8.67 -0.90 -17.28
CA ALA A 340 8.29 -0.56 -18.63
C ALA A 340 9.38 0.31 -19.27
N PRO A 341 9.64 0.17 -20.59
CA PRO A 341 10.55 1.06 -21.30
C PRO A 341 10.13 2.53 -21.18
N ALA A 342 11.09 3.45 -21.21
CA ALA A 342 10.83 4.89 -21.08
C ALA A 342 9.78 5.39 -22.09
N GLU A 343 9.83 4.92 -23.34
CA GLU A 343 8.86 5.27 -24.38
C GLU A 343 7.42 4.81 -24.04
N ALA A 344 7.28 3.64 -23.42
CA ALA A 344 5.96 3.15 -23.00
C ALA A 344 5.41 4.00 -21.86
N ARG A 345 6.26 4.40 -20.91
CA ARG A 345 5.90 5.31 -19.80
C ARG A 345 5.48 6.68 -20.31
N GLU A 346 6.19 7.24 -21.28
CA GLU A 346 5.84 8.52 -21.90
C GLU A 346 4.49 8.44 -22.63
N ARG A 347 4.26 7.38 -23.42
CA ARG A 347 2.97 7.15 -24.08
C ARG A 347 1.82 7.04 -23.08
N ALA A 348 1.99 6.27 -22.01
CA ALA A 348 0.99 6.15 -20.96
C ALA A 348 0.70 7.50 -20.30
N THR A 349 1.74 8.28 -20.01
CA THR A 349 1.60 9.61 -19.42
C THR A 349 0.78 10.54 -20.31
N VAL A 350 1.05 10.56 -21.62
CA VAL A 350 0.30 11.39 -22.57
C VAL A 350 -1.15 10.94 -22.68
N LEU A 351 -1.38 9.62 -22.72
CA LEU A 351 -2.71 9.03 -22.82
C LEU A 351 -3.57 9.35 -21.60
N LEU A 352 -3.04 9.13 -20.40
CA LEU A 352 -3.76 9.31 -19.14
C LEU A 352 -4.04 10.78 -18.84
N ARG A 353 -3.16 11.71 -19.26
CA ARG A 353 -3.45 13.16 -19.20
C ARG A 353 -4.64 13.58 -20.07
N GLY A 354 -5.01 12.78 -21.06
CA GLY A 354 -6.17 13.04 -21.93
C GLY A 354 -7.49 12.55 -21.36
N LEU A 355 -7.48 11.77 -20.26
CA LEU A 355 -8.70 11.28 -19.62
C LEU A 355 -9.32 12.35 -18.73
N ASP A 356 -10.65 12.33 -18.64
CA ASP A 356 -11.38 13.18 -17.71
C ASP A 356 -11.16 12.67 -16.29
N ASP A 357 -10.30 13.37 -15.55
CA ASP A 357 -9.95 13.02 -14.17
C ASP A 357 -9.44 11.56 -14.00
N GLY A 358 -8.78 11.03 -15.03
CA GLY A 358 -8.26 9.66 -15.07
C GLY A 358 -9.31 8.57 -15.34
N TRP A 359 -10.59 8.92 -15.52
CA TRP A 359 -11.63 7.93 -15.77
C TRP A 359 -11.59 7.41 -17.20
N TRP A 360 -11.47 6.09 -17.33
CA TRP A 360 -11.68 5.42 -18.60
C TRP A 360 -13.17 5.39 -18.93
N PRO A 361 -13.58 5.84 -20.13
CA PRO A 361 -14.99 5.77 -20.51
C PRO A 361 -15.47 4.32 -20.63
N ALA A 362 -16.76 4.10 -20.38
CA ALA A 362 -17.39 2.81 -20.57
C ALA A 362 -17.30 2.33 -22.02
N TRP A 363 -17.26 1.01 -22.18
CA TRP A 363 -17.32 0.38 -23.49
C TRP A 363 -18.71 0.62 -24.12
N PRO A 364 -18.80 0.91 -25.43
CA PRO A 364 -20.08 1.05 -26.09
C PRO A 364 -20.84 -0.28 -26.08
N LEU A 365 -22.14 -0.25 -25.75
CA LEU A 365 -23.00 -1.43 -25.86
C LEU A 365 -23.28 -1.72 -27.34
N ARG A 366 -23.31 -3.00 -27.70
CA ARG A 366 -23.72 -3.43 -29.03
C ARG A 366 -25.21 -3.12 -29.21
N SER A 367 -25.53 -2.37 -30.26
CA SER A 367 -26.92 -2.10 -30.62
C SER A 367 -27.65 -3.43 -30.85
N THR A 368 -28.73 -3.70 -30.11
CA THR A 368 -29.58 -4.85 -30.41
C THR A 368 -30.27 -4.57 -31.74
N PRO A 369 -30.13 -5.43 -32.78
CA PRO A 369 -30.95 -5.27 -33.97
C PRO A 369 -32.43 -5.38 -33.56
N ALA A 370 -33.21 -4.37 -33.96
CA ALA A 370 -34.64 -4.23 -33.64
C ALA A 370 -35.50 -5.37 -34.21
#